data_AF-A0A817KIH8-F1
#
_entry.id   AF-A0A817KIH8-F1
#
_cell.length_a   1.000
_cell.length_b   1.000
_cell.length_c   1.000
_cell.angle_alpha   90.00
_cell.angle_beta   90.00
_cell.angle_gamma   90.00
#
_symmetry.space_group_name_H-M   'P 1'
#
loop_
_entity.id
_entity.type
_entity.pdbx_description
1 polymer ?
#
loop_
_entity_poly.entity_id
_entity_poly.type
_entity_poly.pdbx_seq_one_letter_code
_entity_poly.pdbx_strand_id
1 'polypeptide(L)'
;MRLLLVAIVCLVTFASINGYRGPFRKMFPTRKPTVLTVDDDPGEPLFLTPYLEQGKIDEARRLSSVELPPYTQQSFSGYLTVNKQYNSNMFFWFFPAQNGNKPDTPVMLWLQGGPGASSLFALFTEIGPIYIDANGNLQLREITWNRNYHLIFIDNPVGTGYSFTSNDLGYARSQDDVARDLYSALTQFFQIYTDYASNPFYVTGESYGGKYVPSITYKIHVENQNPQVKVKINLKGMTIGDGLTDPVNQYMYGDFLYQIGLIDLTQKAYVDLQTALMRYAIEQGQYIDAFRLFDALLNGDLINTTSYFYNVTGIKNYFNYLLTDEPEDQGYFVPFVTRADRRKQIHVGNISYGSQSDTVEKMLLNDVMQSMAWKVAAIANANYSVMIYNGHLDIIIALPLTMEWISQLTWMGTDELRQAPRKVWKVADTDPEIAGYVKTANNNRFFLATIRNAGHMVPYDQPRAMLDLLQRFLAAQPK
;
A
#
# COMPACT_ATOMS: atom_id res chain seq x y z
N MET A 1 -36.72 39.59 -7.78
CA MET A 1 -35.47 39.71 -6.98
C MET A 1 -34.51 38.66 -7.53
N ARG A 2 -33.36 39.10 -8.06
CA ARG A 2 -32.51 38.35 -9.01
C ARG A 2 -31.78 37.16 -8.36
N LEU A 3 -31.75 36.02 -9.05
CA LEU A 3 -30.79 34.94 -8.84
C LEU A 3 -29.38 35.45 -9.15
N LEU A 4 -28.44 35.28 -8.21
CA LEU A 4 -27.01 35.44 -8.46
C LEU A 4 -26.42 34.06 -8.82
N LEU A 5 -26.19 33.84 -10.12
CA LEU A 5 -25.17 32.90 -10.57
C LEU A 5 -23.81 33.50 -10.24
N VAL A 6 -23.06 32.86 -9.35
CA VAL A 6 -21.64 33.16 -9.16
C VAL A 6 -20.87 32.24 -10.10
N ALA A 7 -20.51 32.76 -11.27
CA ALA A 7 -19.55 32.13 -12.17
C ALA A 7 -18.15 32.52 -11.69
N ILE A 8 -17.44 31.61 -11.01
CA ILE A 8 -16.01 31.76 -10.74
C ILE A 8 -15.27 31.23 -11.96
N VAL A 9 -14.77 32.14 -12.78
CA VAL A 9 -13.80 31.83 -13.84
C VAL A 9 -12.43 31.73 -13.18
N CYS A 10 -11.98 30.50 -12.89
CA CYS A 10 -10.59 30.24 -12.55
C CYS A 10 -9.73 30.35 -13.82
N LEU A 11 -9.09 31.50 -14.00
CA LEU A 11 -8.02 31.69 -14.99
C LEU A 11 -6.75 31.00 -14.48
N VAL A 12 -6.59 29.71 -14.81
CA VAL A 12 -5.29 29.03 -14.71
C VAL A 12 -4.49 29.45 -15.93
N THR A 13 -3.44 30.23 -15.70
CA THR A 13 -2.52 30.66 -16.76
C THR A 13 -1.66 29.47 -17.19
N PHE A 14 -1.77 29.08 -18.47
CA PHE A 14 -0.89 28.10 -19.08
C PHE A 14 0.48 28.73 -19.35
N ALA A 15 1.46 28.43 -18.51
CA ALA A 15 2.87 28.61 -18.85
C ALA A 15 3.42 27.28 -19.38
N SER A 16 3.76 27.24 -20.66
CA SER A 16 4.51 26.15 -21.26
C SER A 16 5.95 26.16 -20.72
N ILE A 17 6.32 25.19 -19.89
CA ILE A 17 7.67 25.04 -19.37
C ILE A 17 8.37 23.89 -20.09
N ASN A 18 9.16 24.24 -21.12
CA ASN A 18 10.24 23.40 -21.62
C ASN A 18 11.39 23.48 -20.62
N GLY A 19 11.65 22.37 -19.90
CA GLY A 19 12.72 22.27 -18.91
C GLY A 19 12.31 21.52 -17.64
N TYR A 20 11.63 20.38 -17.77
CA TYR A 20 11.21 19.58 -16.61
C TYR A 20 12.36 18.71 -16.09
N ARG A 21 13.00 19.14 -15.00
CA ARG A 21 13.61 18.21 -14.04
C ARG A 21 12.46 17.65 -13.20
N GLY A 22 12.38 16.32 -13.03
CA GLY A 22 11.20 15.61 -12.51
C GLY A 22 10.64 16.20 -11.20
N PRO A 23 9.30 16.29 -11.03
CA PRO A 23 8.70 17.08 -9.96
C PRO A 23 8.58 16.39 -8.58
N PHE A 24 8.84 15.10 -8.41
CA PHE A 24 8.44 14.41 -7.18
C PHE A 24 9.61 14.17 -6.21
N ARG A 25 9.63 14.88 -5.08
CA ARG A 25 10.61 14.71 -4.01
C ARG A 25 9.93 14.02 -2.82
N LYS A 26 10.25 12.74 -2.59
CA LYS A 26 10.20 12.00 -1.31
C LYS A 26 8.82 11.54 -0.79
N MET A 27 8.11 10.65 -1.48
CA MET A 27 7.13 9.78 -0.80
C MET A 27 7.80 8.48 -0.29
N PHE A 28 8.95 8.65 0.38
CA PHE A 28 9.92 7.60 0.74
C PHE A 28 10.73 7.00 -0.42
N PRO A 29 11.98 6.55 -0.17
CA PRO A 29 12.82 6.86 1.00
C PRO A 29 13.74 8.05 0.71
N THR A 30 14.01 8.87 1.73
CA THR A 30 14.78 10.12 1.60
C THR A 30 16.26 9.89 1.27
N ARG A 31 16.76 8.68 1.49
CA ARG A 31 18.12 8.24 1.14
C ARG A 31 18.18 7.79 -0.31
N LYS A 32 19.19 8.27 -1.02
CA LYS A 32 19.40 7.93 -2.44
C LYS A 32 19.86 6.48 -2.60
N PRO A 33 19.44 5.80 -3.68
CA PRO A 33 20.05 4.54 -4.11
C PRO A 33 21.57 4.64 -4.22
N THR A 34 22.27 3.57 -3.86
CA THR A 34 23.68 3.39 -4.16
C THR A 34 23.87 3.35 -5.69
N VAL A 35 24.74 4.20 -6.22
CA VAL A 35 25.07 4.22 -7.65
C VAL A 35 26.15 3.17 -7.91
N LEU A 36 25.87 2.23 -8.80
CA LEU A 36 26.86 1.22 -9.22
C LEU A 36 27.96 1.87 -10.05
N THR A 37 29.18 1.40 -9.85
CA THR A 37 30.38 1.73 -10.62
C THR A 37 30.68 0.64 -11.64
N VAL A 38 31.65 0.87 -12.53
CA VAL A 38 32.04 -0.10 -13.59
C VAL A 38 32.63 -1.38 -12.98
N ASP A 39 33.19 -1.31 -11.77
CA ASP A 39 33.82 -2.45 -11.09
C ASP A 39 32.86 -3.27 -10.23
N ASP A 40 31.60 -2.84 -10.10
CA ASP A 40 30.58 -3.54 -9.33
C ASP A 40 29.96 -4.71 -10.10
N ASP A 41 29.80 -5.87 -9.44
CA ASP A 41 29.10 -7.04 -9.98
C ASP A 41 27.75 -7.23 -9.27
N PRO A 42 26.64 -6.69 -9.81
CA PRO A 42 25.31 -6.90 -9.24
C PRO A 42 24.70 -8.27 -9.63
N GLY A 43 25.41 -9.11 -10.39
CA GLY A 43 24.88 -10.33 -10.97
C GLY A 43 23.84 -10.10 -12.07
N GLU A 44 23.23 -11.20 -12.51
CA GLU A 44 22.16 -11.19 -13.51
C GLU A 44 20.77 -11.21 -12.84
N PRO A 45 19.77 -10.51 -13.41
CA PRO A 45 18.40 -10.61 -12.92
C PRO A 45 17.81 -12.00 -13.19
N LEU A 46 17.12 -12.58 -12.20
CA LEU A 46 16.49 -13.89 -12.33
C LEU A 46 15.02 -13.76 -12.77
N PHE A 47 14.71 -14.17 -14.00
CA PHE A 47 13.33 -14.28 -14.47
C PHE A 47 12.82 -15.70 -14.30
N LEU A 48 11.75 -15.88 -13.53
CA LEU A 48 11.20 -17.21 -13.21
C LEU A 48 10.19 -17.69 -14.27
N THR A 49 9.52 -16.78 -14.97
CA THR A 49 8.50 -17.11 -15.98
C THR A 49 9.02 -18.08 -17.06
N PRO A 50 10.22 -17.93 -17.64
CA PRO A 50 10.73 -18.89 -18.62
C PRO A 50 10.88 -20.32 -18.08
N TYR A 51 11.23 -20.49 -16.80
CA TYR A 51 11.34 -21.81 -16.17
C TYR A 51 9.97 -22.43 -15.95
N LEU A 52 9.01 -21.63 -15.49
CA LEU A 52 7.61 -22.06 -15.32
C LEU A 52 7.01 -22.52 -16.66
N GLU A 53 7.21 -21.78 -17.74
CA GLU A 53 6.72 -22.13 -19.08
C GLU A 53 7.33 -23.41 -19.65
N GLN A 54 8.56 -23.74 -19.24
CA GLN A 54 9.24 -24.99 -19.58
C GLN A 54 8.87 -26.15 -18.64
N GLY A 55 7.99 -25.95 -17.66
CA GLY A 55 7.65 -26.94 -16.64
C GLY A 55 8.76 -27.21 -15.63
N LYS A 56 9.81 -26.37 -15.57
CA LYS A 56 10.97 -26.51 -14.68
C LYS A 56 10.71 -25.85 -13.31
N ILE A 57 9.63 -26.28 -12.65
CA ILE A 57 9.12 -25.67 -11.42
C ILE A 57 10.13 -25.75 -10.26
N ASP A 58 10.70 -26.93 -10.03
CA ASP A 58 11.67 -27.15 -8.94
C ASP A 58 12.95 -26.32 -9.15
N GLU A 59 13.38 -26.18 -10.39
CA GLU A 59 14.53 -25.36 -10.76
C GLU A 59 14.25 -23.87 -10.54
N ALA A 60 13.06 -23.39 -10.93
CA ALA A 60 12.64 -22.01 -10.66
C ALA A 60 12.69 -21.70 -9.15
N ARG A 61 12.17 -22.61 -8.32
CA ARG A 61 12.15 -22.48 -6.86
C ARG A 61 13.56 -22.55 -6.25
N ARG A 62 14.41 -23.43 -6.76
CA ARG A 62 15.80 -23.57 -6.30
C ARG A 62 16.61 -22.30 -6.60
N LEU A 63 16.47 -21.75 -7.81
CA LEU A 63 17.20 -20.57 -8.24
C LEU A 63 16.74 -19.29 -7.53
N SER A 64 15.48 -19.20 -7.13
CA SER A 64 14.97 -18.00 -6.45
C SER A 64 15.39 -17.90 -4.98
N SER A 65 16.02 -18.92 -4.41
CA SER A 65 16.43 -18.96 -3.00
C SER A 65 17.41 -17.85 -2.62
N VAL A 66 17.09 -17.10 -1.57
CA VAL A 66 17.91 -16.01 -1.01
C VAL A 66 18.38 -16.38 0.39
N GLU A 67 19.69 -16.27 0.61
CA GLU A 67 20.34 -16.40 1.91
C GLU A 67 20.82 -15.03 2.38
N LEU A 68 20.39 -14.61 3.57
CA LEU A 68 20.67 -13.25 4.07
C LEU A 68 20.93 -13.20 5.58
N PRO A 69 22.11 -13.66 6.07
CA PRO A 69 22.46 -13.60 7.49
C PRO A 69 22.35 -12.17 8.05
N PRO A 70 21.83 -11.98 9.29
CA PRO A 70 21.55 -13.00 10.30
C PRO A 70 20.21 -13.73 10.14
N TYR A 71 19.41 -13.45 9.10
CA TYR A 71 18.21 -14.22 8.81
C TYR A 71 18.60 -15.59 8.25
N THR A 72 18.32 -16.64 9.02
CA THR A 72 18.78 -18.02 8.73
C THR A 72 17.76 -18.86 7.97
N GLN A 73 16.55 -18.34 7.79
CA GLN A 73 15.51 -19.06 7.05
C GLN A 73 15.56 -18.72 5.57
N GLN A 74 15.10 -19.67 4.76
CA GLN A 74 15.06 -19.48 3.32
C GLN A 74 13.99 -18.46 2.95
N SER A 75 14.36 -17.45 2.19
CA SER A 75 13.44 -16.56 1.49
C SER A 75 13.63 -16.73 -0.01
N PHE A 76 12.73 -16.19 -0.83
CA PHE A 76 12.79 -16.38 -2.28
C PHE A 76 12.49 -15.09 -3.02
N SER A 77 13.27 -14.76 -4.05
CA SER A 77 13.08 -13.55 -4.84
C SER A 77 13.34 -13.78 -6.32
N GLY A 78 12.82 -12.89 -7.15
CA GLY A 78 13.03 -12.88 -8.59
C GLY A 78 11.93 -12.14 -9.31
N TYR A 79 11.92 -12.26 -10.63
CA TYR A 79 10.98 -11.58 -11.51
C TYR A 79 9.93 -12.53 -12.08
N LEU A 80 8.70 -12.02 -12.14
CA LEU A 80 7.59 -12.61 -12.85
C LEU A 80 7.21 -11.70 -14.02
N THR A 81 7.34 -12.20 -15.24
CA THR A 81 6.98 -11.49 -16.46
C THR A 81 5.45 -11.47 -16.59
N VAL A 82 4.87 -10.28 -16.49
CA VAL A 82 3.41 -10.07 -16.54
C VAL A 82 2.93 -9.61 -17.92
N ASN A 83 3.83 -9.01 -18.71
CA ASN A 83 3.56 -8.66 -20.10
C ASN A 83 4.83 -8.82 -20.96
N LYS A 84 4.88 -9.85 -21.81
CA LYS A 84 6.02 -10.12 -22.69
C LYS A 84 6.21 -9.08 -23.79
N GLN A 85 5.12 -8.49 -24.29
CA GLN A 85 5.17 -7.52 -25.39
C GLN A 85 5.95 -6.26 -25.01
N TYR A 86 5.80 -5.81 -23.76
CA TYR A 86 6.47 -4.61 -23.25
C TYR A 86 7.66 -4.90 -22.34
N ASN A 87 8.01 -6.19 -22.18
CA ASN A 87 9.00 -6.64 -21.21
C ASN A 87 8.69 -6.10 -19.80
N SER A 88 7.42 -6.20 -19.39
CA SER A 88 6.97 -5.82 -18.05
C SER A 88 7.18 -6.97 -17.08
N ASN A 89 7.95 -6.71 -16.04
CA ASN A 89 8.34 -7.69 -15.03
C ASN A 89 8.08 -7.14 -13.63
N MET A 90 7.45 -7.95 -12.77
CA MET A 90 7.21 -7.62 -11.37
C MET A 90 8.20 -8.36 -10.48
N PHE A 91 8.89 -7.62 -9.63
CA PHE A 91 9.76 -8.17 -8.59
C PHE A 91 8.92 -8.58 -7.37
N PHE A 92 9.21 -9.76 -6.83
CA PHE A 92 8.67 -10.20 -5.55
C PHE A 92 9.78 -10.68 -4.62
N TRP A 93 9.52 -10.60 -3.31
CA TRP A 93 10.30 -11.26 -2.28
C TRP A 93 9.36 -11.97 -1.30
N PHE A 94 9.48 -13.29 -1.25
CA PHE A 94 8.67 -14.19 -0.46
C PHE A 94 9.41 -14.71 0.77
N PHE A 95 8.75 -14.66 1.92
CA PHE A 95 9.25 -15.15 3.20
C PHE A 95 8.27 -16.18 3.78
N PRO A 96 8.58 -17.48 3.70
CA PRO A 96 7.84 -18.52 4.43
C PRO A 96 7.76 -18.24 5.93
N ALA A 97 6.67 -18.67 6.55
CA ALA A 97 6.41 -18.51 7.97
C ALA A 97 7.44 -19.24 8.81
N GLN A 98 7.93 -18.57 9.86
CA GLN A 98 8.99 -19.12 10.71
C GLN A 98 8.59 -20.37 11.50
N ASN A 99 7.30 -20.44 11.84
CA ASN A 99 6.72 -21.57 12.55
C ASN A 99 6.26 -22.71 11.62
N GLY A 100 6.70 -22.69 10.35
CA GLY A 100 6.47 -23.73 9.35
C GLY A 100 5.19 -23.56 8.53
N ASN A 101 5.10 -24.34 7.46
CA ASN A 101 3.92 -24.38 6.59
C ASN A 101 2.91 -25.43 7.05
N LYS A 102 1.83 -25.00 7.71
CA LYS A 102 0.67 -25.84 8.05
C LYS A 102 -0.49 -25.51 7.11
N PRO A 103 -1.47 -26.41 6.91
CA PRO A 103 -2.60 -26.16 6.00
C PRO A 103 -3.39 -24.88 6.31
N ASP A 104 -3.42 -24.46 7.57
CA ASP A 104 -4.11 -23.26 8.04
C ASP A 104 -3.20 -22.03 8.16
N THR A 105 -1.89 -22.14 7.90
CA THR A 105 -0.95 -21.00 7.93
C THR A 105 -1.28 -20.04 6.78
N PRO A 106 -1.72 -18.80 7.04
CA PRO A 106 -2.05 -17.86 5.98
C PRO A 106 -0.84 -17.44 5.12
N VAL A 107 -1.10 -17.22 3.83
CA VAL A 107 -0.25 -16.47 2.91
C VAL A 107 -0.81 -15.06 2.80
N MET A 108 0.02 -14.06 3.11
CA MET A 108 -0.34 -12.65 3.06
C MET A 108 0.47 -11.97 1.97
N LEU A 109 -0.23 -11.42 0.98
CA LEU A 109 0.36 -10.44 0.08
C LEU A 109 0.37 -9.08 0.80
N TRP A 110 1.51 -8.40 0.84
CA TRP A 110 1.60 -7.00 1.25
C TRP A 110 1.83 -6.11 0.03
N LEU A 111 1.01 -5.06 -0.08
CA LEU A 111 1.11 -4.02 -1.10
C LEU A 111 1.29 -2.66 -0.44
N GLN A 112 2.49 -2.09 -0.59
CA GLN A 112 2.71 -0.70 -0.25
C GLN A 112 1.99 0.23 -1.26
N GLY A 113 1.71 1.46 -0.82
CA GLY A 113 0.97 2.46 -1.58
C GLY A 113 1.82 3.33 -2.52
N GLY A 114 1.81 4.64 -2.28
CA GLY A 114 2.33 5.65 -3.19
C GLY A 114 1.19 6.41 -3.88
N PRO A 115 0.95 6.22 -5.20
CA PRO A 115 1.34 5.07 -6.02
C PRO A 115 2.82 5.05 -6.44
N GLY A 116 3.42 3.87 -6.56
CA GLY A 116 4.81 3.73 -7.01
C GLY A 116 5.84 3.48 -5.89
N ALA A 117 5.38 3.35 -4.64
CA ALA A 117 6.23 3.04 -3.50
C ALA A 117 6.48 1.53 -3.38
N SER A 118 7.73 1.16 -3.10
CA SER A 118 8.17 -0.24 -3.05
C SER A 118 7.66 -0.97 -1.81
N SER A 119 7.20 -2.21 -1.98
CA SER A 119 6.80 -3.07 -0.85
C SER A 119 7.98 -3.58 -0.04
N LEU A 120 9.22 -3.36 -0.50
CA LEU A 120 10.41 -3.54 0.33
C LEU A 120 10.43 -2.57 1.52
N PHE A 121 9.74 -1.43 1.43
CA PHE A 121 9.55 -0.56 2.58
C PHE A 121 8.95 -1.35 3.76
N ALA A 122 7.82 -2.03 3.55
CA ALA A 122 7.16 -2.78 4.61
C ALA A 122 7.97 -3.99 5.09
N LEU A 123 8.75 -4.62 4.20
CA LEU A 123 9.69 -5.67 4.57
C LEU A 123 10.70 -5.16 5.61
N PHE A 124 11.30 -4.00 5.37
CA PHE A 124 12.43 -3.50 6.18
C PHE A 124 12.02 -2.52 7.29
N THR A 125 10.84 -1.95 7.26
CA THR A 125 10.43 -0.91 8.21
C THR A 125 9.25 -1.34 9.08
N GLU A 126 8.31 -2.12 8.55
CA GLU A 126 7.04 -2.43 9.21
C GLU A 126 6.93 -3.87 9.70
N ILE A 127 6.54 -4.80 8.82
CA ILE A 127 6.02 -6.13 9.21
C ILE A 127 7.00 -7.28 8.95
N GLY A 128 8.01 -7.06 8.11
CA GLY A 128 8.95 -8.10 7.71
C GLY A 128 9.89 -8.56 8.83
N PRO A 129 10.60 -9.69 8.65
CA PRO A 129 11.41 -10.30 9.71
C PRO A 129 12.74 -9.58 9.98
N ILE A 130 13.06 -8.58 9.18
CA ILE A 130 14.36 -7.92 9.17
C ILE A 130 14.20 -6.39 9.09
N TYR A 131 15.25 -5.67 9.50
CA TYR A 131 15.37 -4.23 9.33
C TYR A 131 16.84 -3.83 9.19
N ILE A 132 17.10 -2.59 8.77
CA ILE A 132 18.45 -2.03 8.71
C ILE A 132 18.61 -1.04 9.86
N ASP A 133 19.66 -1.21 10.67
CA ASP A 133 19.97 -0.30 11.78
C ASP A 133 20.66 0.99 11.31
N ALA A 134 20.90 1.93 12.22
CA ALA A 134 21.54 3.21 11.92
C ALA A 134 22.97 3.09 11.35
N ASN A 135 23.63 1.95 11.57
CA ASN A 135 24.96 1.66 11.04
C ASN A 135 24.91 0.98 9.66
N GLY A 136 23.72 0.74 9.11
CA GLY A 136 23.54 0.06 7.83
C GLY A 136 23.62 -1.46 7.91
N ASN A 137 23.56 -2.06 9.11
CA ASN A 137 23.62 -3.50 9.28
C ASN A 137 22.22 -4.12 9.26
N LEU A 138 22.13 -5.32 8.70
CA LEU A 138 20.91 -6.13 8.74
C LEU A 138 20.70 -6.71 10.13
N GLN A 139 19.51 -6.51 10.68
CA GLN A 139 19.09 -6.99 11.98
C GLN A 139 17.78 -7.79 11.88
N LEU A 140 17.54 -8.66 12.87
CA LEU A 140 16.26 -9.37 13.01
C LEU A 140 15.24 -8.51 13.74
N ARG A 141 14.00 -8.50 13.25
CA ARG A 141 12.88 -7.80 13.90
C ARG A 141 12.25 -8.69 14.97
N GLU A 142 12.07 -8.14 16.16
CA GLU A 142 11.48 -8.87 17.29
C GLU A 142 10.00 -9.21 17.06
N ILE A 143 9.22 -8.21 16.64
CA ILE A 143 7.80 -8.33 16.30
C ILE A 143 7.65 -8.30 14.79
N THR A 144 7.35 -9.45 14.20
CA THR A 144 7.16 -9.59 12.75
C THR A 144 5.96 -10.48 12.47
N TRP A 145 5.23 -10.19 11.40
CA TRP A 145 4.15 -11.05 10.91
C TRP A 145 4.69 -12.39 10.39
N ASN A 146 5.94 -12.39 9.88
CA ASN A 146 6.58 -13.58 9.32
C ASN A 146 6.69 -14.73 10.31
N ARG A 147 6.63 -14.47 11.63
CA ARG A 147 6.69 -15.54 12.63
C ARG A 147 5.60 -16.60 12.41
N ASN A 148 4.39 -16.17 12.04
CA ASN A 148 3.22 -17.05 11.90
C ASN A 148 2.59 -17.06 10.51
N TYR A 149 3.04 -16.19 9.61
CA TYR A 149 2.42 -15.99 8.30
C TYR A 149 3.47 -16.03 7.19
N HIS A 150 3.11 -16.61 6.05
CA HIS A 150 3.93 -16.51 4.84
C HIS A 150 3.70 -15.12 4.25
N LEU A 151 4.76 -14.36 3.99
CA LEU A 151 4.65 -12.98 3.50
C LEU A 151 5.17 -12.88 2.07
N ILE A 152 4.37 -12.31 1.17
CA ILE A 152 4.79 -11.95 -0.19
C ILE A 152 4.82 -10.42 -0.26
N PHE A 153 6.00 -9.86 -0.52
CA PHE A 153 6.15 -8.45 -0.86
C PHE A 153 6.31 -8.33 -2.37
N ILE A 154 5.43 -7.59 -3.04
CA ILE A 154 5.53 -7.34 -4.48
C ILE A 154 5.73 -5.84 -4.70
N ASP A 155 6.77 -5.50 -5.45
CA ASP A 155 6.95 -4.14 -5.94
C ASP A 155 5.89 -3.85 -7.03
N ASN A 156 4.82 -3.21 -6.61
CA ASN A 156 3.62 -2.99 -7.41
C ASN A 156 3.36 -1.50 -7.58
N PRO A 157 2.85 -1.05 -8.73
CA PRO A 157 2.74 -1.72 -10.05
C PRO A 157 4.08 -1.93 -10.79
N VAL A 158 4.01 -2.40 -12.05
CA VAL A 158 5.17 -2.43 -12.97
C VAL A 158 5.81 -1.03 -13.03
N GLY A 159 7.11 -0.94 -12.75
CA GLY A 159 7.87 0.32 -12.64
C GLY A 159 8.22 0.73 -11.20
N THR A 160 7.53 0.17 -10.21
CA THR A 160 7.81 0.41 -8.79
C THR A 160 9.07 -0.32 -8.34
N GLY A 161 9.94 0.31 -7.54
CA GLY A 161 11.05 -0.38 -6.88
C GLY A 161 11.96 -1.10 -7.88
N TYR A 162 12.06 -2.43 -7.79
CA TYR A 162 12.78 -3.25 -8.77
C TYR A 162 11.94 -3.74 -9.95
N SER A 163 10.62 -3.61 -9.91
CA SER A 163 9.74 -3.91 -11.04
C SER A 163 9.92 -2.91 -12.17
N PHE A 164 9.85 -3.36 -13.42
CA PHE A 164 10.18 -2.49 -14.57
C PHE A 164 9.44 -2.90 -15.84
N THR A 165 9.37 -1.97 -16.78
CA THR A 165 8.98 -2.20 -18.19
C THR A 165 10.03 -1.59 -19.12
N SER A 166 10.11 -2.09 -20.35
CA SER A 166 10.93 -1.49 -21.42
C SER A 166 10.14 -0.55 -22.33
N ASN A 167 8.84 -0.38 -22.09
CA ASN A 167 7.96 0.45 -22.91
C ASN A 167 6.89 1.15 -22.06
N ASP A 168 6.58 2.41 -22.37
CA ASP A 168 5.59 3.24 -21.67
C ASP A 168 4.15 2.68 -21.74
N LEU A 169 3.84 1.86 -22.75
CA LEU A 169 2.58 1.15 -22.83
C LEU A 169 2.47 0.02 -21.79
N GLY A 170 3.58 -0.38 -21.18
CA GLY A 170 3.63 -1.38 -20.12
C GLY A 170 3.31 -0.85 -18.71
N TYR A 171 3.20 0.46 -18.50
CA TYR A 171 2.74 1.02 -17.22
C TYR A 171 1.21 0.92 -17.09
N ALA A 172 0.76 0.64 -15.87
CA ALA A 172 -0.66 0.68 -15.53
C ALA A 172 -1.21 2.11 -15.58
N ARG A 173 -2.45 2.28 -16.07
CA ARG A 173 -3.16 3.58 -16.11
C ARG A 173 -4.48 3.55 -15.33
N SER A 174 -4.80 2.41 -14.74
CA SER A 174 -6.03 2.16 -13.99
C SER A 174 -5.80 1.05 -12.98
N GLN A 175 -6.65 0.98 -11.96
CA GLN A 175 -6.65 -0.17 -11.05
C GLN A 175 -6.93 -1.53 -11.72
N ASP A 176 -7.58 -1.54 -12.88
CA ASP A 176 -7.84 -2.79 -13.61
C ASP A 176 -6.57 -3.30 -14.32
N ASP A 177 -5.71 -2.40 -14.83
CA ASP A 177 -4.37 -2.76 -15.30
C ASP A 177 -3.52 -3.32 -14.17
N VAL A 178 -3.51 -2.62 -13.01
CA VAL A 178 -2.77 -3.07 -11.83
C VAL A 178 -3.23 -4.45 -11.39
N ALA A 179 -4.55 -4.66 -11.28
CA ALA A 179 -5.10 -5.94 -10.87
C ALA A 179 -4.83 -7.06 -11.90
N ARG A 180 -4.83 -6.77 -13.20
CA ARG A 180 -4.46 -7.74 -14.25
C ARG A 180 -3.02 -8.23 -14.06
N ASP A 181 -2.09 -7.30 -13.90
CA ASP A 181 -0.66 -7.62 -13.83
C ASP A 181 -0.33 -8.32 -12.50
N LEU A 182 -0.86 -7.85 -11.37
CA LEU A 182 -0.77 -8.54 -10.08
C LEU A 182 -1.38 -9.95 -10.12
N TYR A 183 -2.54 -10.13 -10.75
CA TYR A 183 -3.17 -11.45 -10.87
C TYR A 183 -2.30 -12.41 -11.70
N SER A 184 -1.68 -11.93 -12.77
CA SER A 184 -0.71 -12.70 -13.55
C SER A 184 0.49 -13.12 -12.70
N ALA A 185 1.08 -12.19 -11.93
CA ALA A 185 2.18 -12.49 -11.02
C ALA A 185 1.77 -13.52 -9.95
N LEU A 186 0.65 -13.32 -9.25
CA LEU A 186 0.18 -14.24 -8.21
C LEU A 186 -0.14 -15.64 -8.77
N THR A 187 -0.72 -15.72 -9.97
CA THR A 187 -0.97 -16.99 -10.64
C THR A 187 0.34 -17.75 -10.85
N GLN A 188 1.35 -17.09 -11.42
CA GLN A 188 2.66 -17.69 -11.63
C GLN A 188 3.34 -18.06 -10.31
N PHE A 189 3.25 -17.20 -9.29
CA PHE A 189 3.76 -17.47 -7.95
C PHE A 189 3.18 -18.78 -7.39
N PHE A 190 1.86 -18.96 -7.41
CA PHE A 190 1.24 -20.19 -6.89
C PHE A 190 1.49 -21.43 -7.75
N GLN A 191 1.88 -21.27 -9.02
CA GLN A 191 2.38 -22.40 -9.84
C GLN A 191 3.82 -22.78 -9.51
N ILE A 192 4.65 -21.83 -9.06
CA ILE A 192 6.03 -22.09 -8.66
C ILE A 192 6.08 -22.62 -7.21
N TYR A 193 5.29 -22.03 -6.33
CA TYR A 193 5.22 -22.32 -4.89
C TYR A 193 3.92 -23.07 -4.56
N THR A 194 3.70 -24.19 -5.25
CA THR A 194 2.47 -25.01 -5.18
C THR A 194 2.07 -25.43 -3.76
N ASP A 195 3.04 -25.63 -2.87
CA ASP A 195 2.81 -26.07 -1.50
C ASP A 195 2.11 -25.01 -0.64
N TYR A 196 1.99 -23.78 -1.16
CA TYR A 196 1.31 -22.66 -0.53
C TYR A 196 -0.04 -22.33 -1.18
N ALA A 197 -0.40 -22.98 -2.30
CA ALA A 197 -1.60 -22.65 -3.08
C ALA A 197 -2.92 -23.00 -2.36
N SER A 198 -2.88 -24.02 -1.49
CA SER A 198 -4.04 -24.43 -0.68
C SER A 198 -4.19 -23.60 0.59
N ASN A 199 -3.17 -22.87 1.02
CA ASN A 199 -3.21 -22.05 2.22
C ASN A 199 -4.22 -20.90 2.10
N PRO A 200 -4.84 -20.46 3.22
CA PRO A 200 -5.63 -19.23 3.26
C PRO A 200 -4.86 -18.03 2.70
N PHE A 201 -5.39 -17.39 1.66
CA PHE A 201 -4.76 -16.22 1.06
C PHE A 201 -5.47 -14.93 1.45
N TYR A 202 -4.71 -13.95 1.94
CA TYR A 202 -5.19 -12.62 2.28
C TYR A 202 -4.39 -11.55 1.51
N VAL A 203 -5.11 -10.56 0.99
CA VAL A 203 -4.51 -9.39 0.37
C VAL A 203 -4.46 -8.26 1.40
N THR A 204 -3.28 -7.77 1.70
CA THR A 204 -3.04 -6.73 2.71
C THR A 204 -2.27 -5.58 2.10
N GLY A 205 -2.46 -4.38 2.62
CA GLY A 205 -1.73 -3.20 2.16
C GLY A 205 -2.20 -1.94 2.87
N GLU A 206 -1.52 -0.84 2.58
CA GLU A 206 -1.78 0.45 3.21
C GLU A 206 -1.74 1.61 2.23
N SER A 207 -2.25 2.78 2.63
CA SER A 207 -2.16 4.01 1.83
C SER A 207 -2.87 3.88 0.47
N TYR A 208 -2.19 4.11 -0.65
CA TYR A 208 -2.70 3.81 -1.99
C TYR A 208 -2.99 2.31 -2.22
N GLY A 209 -2.49 1.44 -1.33
CA GLY A 209 -2.95 0.06 -1.16
C GLY A 209 -4.47 -0.03 -0.93
N GLY A 210 -5.12 1.03 -0.42
CA GLY A 210 -6.58 1.18 -0.38
C GLY A 210 -7.27 1.13 -1.76
N LYS A 211 -6.52 1.27 -2.85
CA LYS A 211 -7.00 0.98 -4.21
C LYS A 211 -6.52 -0.36 -4.74
N TYR A 212 -5.24 -0.69 -4.53
CA TYR A 212 -4.66 -1.92 -5.02
C TYR A 212 -5.33 -3.15 -4.42
N VAL A 213 -5.45 -3.19 -3.09
CA VAL A 213 -5.99 -4.31 -2.31
C VAL A 213 -7.41 -4.69 -2.76
N PRO A 214 -8.41 -3.78 -2.79
CA PRO A 214 -9.74 -4.16 -3.26
C PRO A 214 -9.75 -4.55 -4.74
N SER A 215 -8.88 -3.97 -5.56
CA SER A 215 -8.81 -4.25 -6.99
C SER A 215 -8.30 -5.65 -7.31
N ILE A 216 -7.18 -6.06 -6.70
CA ILE A 216 -6.67 -7.43 -6.88
C ILE A 216 -7.58 -8.46 -6.18
N THR A 217 -8.15 -8.13 -5.02
CA THR A 217 -9.07 -9.03 -4.32
C THR A 217 -10.32 -9.30 -5.16
N TYR A 218 -10.91 -8.26 -5.75
CA TYR A 218 -12.04 -8.38 -6.67
C TYR A 218 -11.68 -9.18 -7.92
N LYS A 219 -10.52 -8.92 -8.52
CA LYS A 219 -10.03 -9.68 -9.68
C LYS A 219 -9.90 -11.17 -9.37
N ILE A 220 -9.27 -11.55 -8.25
CA ILE A 220 -9.15 -12.94 -7.82
C ILE A 220 -10.54 -13.56 -7.60
N HIS A 221 -11.46 -12.85 -6.93
CA HIS A 221 -12.82 -13.33 -6.72
C HIS A 221 -13.51 -13.69 -8.04
N VAL A 222 -13.47 -12.78 -9.03
CA VAL A 222 -14.10 -12.97 -10.34
C VAL A 222 -13.47 -14.15 -11.08
N GLU A 223 -12.15 -14.22 -11.14
CA GLU A 223 -11.45 -15.32 -11.83
C GLU A 223 -11.71 -16.68 -11.16
N ASN A 224 -11.83 -16.73 -9.84
CA ASN A 224 -12.16 -17.94 -9.09
C ASN A 224 -13.58 -18.47 -9.37
N GLN A 225 -14.48 -17.65 -9.94
CA GLN A 225 -15.81 -18.12 -10.37
C GLN A 225 -15.75 -18.87 -11.71
N ASN A 226 -14.67 -18.72 -12.48
CA ASN A 226 -14.49 -19.44 -13.73
C ASN A 226 -14.18 -20.93 -13.44
N PRO A 227 -15.04 -21.88 -13.85
CA PRO A 227 -14.80 -23.31 -13.63
C PRO A 227 -13.53 -23.84 -14.33
N GLN A 228 -13.00 -23.09 -15.30
CA GLN A 228 -11.81 -23.42 -16.08
C GLN A 228 -10.56 -22.64 -15.63
N VAL A 229 -10.62 -21.96 -14.47
CA VAL A 229 -9.46 -21.23 -13.94
C VAL A 229 -8.29 -22.18 -13.71
N LYS A 230 -7.11 -21.84 -14.25
CA LYS A 230 -5.93 -22.71 -14.17
C LYS A 230 -5.38 -22.83 -12.74
N VAL A 231 -5.43 -21.73 -12.00
CA VAL A 231 -5.00 -21.66 -10.60
C VAL A 231 -6.11 -21.00 -9.80
N LYS A 232 -6.74 -21.77 -8.92
CA LYS A 232 -7.72 -21.25 -7.98
C LYS A 232 -6.98 -20.78 -6.72
N ILE A 233 -6.91 -19.48 -6.51
CA ILE A 233 -6.28 -18.90 -5.31
C ILE A 233 -7.28 -19.03 -4.15
N ASN A 234 -6.88 -19.62 -3.02
CA ASN A 234 -7.74 -19.80 -1.84
C ASN A 234 -7.94 -18.47 -1.07
N LEU A 235 -8.53 -17.48 -1.74
CA LEU A 235 -8.81 -16.16 -1.20
C LEU A 235 -9.76 -16.27 0.00
N LYS A 236 -9.39 -15.64 1.12
CA LYS A 236 -10.21 -15.56 2.33
C LYS A 236 -10.61 -14.14 2.71
N GLY A 237 -9.81 -13.14 2.36
CA GLY A 237 -10.15 -11.78 2.71
C GLY A 237 -9.09 -10.76 2.35
N MET A 238 -9.31 -9.55 2.84
CA MET A 238 -8.41 -8.42 2.64
C MET A 238 -8.33 -7.51 3.86
N THR A 239 -7.22 -6.78 3.98
CA THR A 239 -7.02 -5.76 5.00
C THR A 239 -6.46 -4.48 4.39
N ILE A 240 -7.00 -3.32 4.76
CA ILE A 240 -6.58 -2.01 4.28
C ILE A 240 -6.25 -1.14 5.48
N GLY A 241 -4.98 -0.74 5.60
CA GLY A 241 -4.50 0.25 6.57
C GLY A 241 -4.49 1.65 5.98
N ASP A 242 -5.06 2.62 6.69
CA ASP A 242 -4.95 4.04 6.37
C ASP A 242 -5.12 4.31 4.86
N GLY A 243 -6.17 3.73 4.27
CA GLY A 243 -6.24 3.51 2.82
C GLY A 243 -7.05 4.54 2.04
N LEU A 244 -6.51 5.01 0.91
CA LEU A 244 -7.20 5.91 -0.01
C LEU A 244 -8.15 5.08 -0.89
N THR A 245 -9.40 4.95 -0.47
CA THR A 245 -10.35 4.02 -1.07
C THR A 245 -11.45 4.75 -1.83
N ASP A 246 -12.00 5.81 -1.25
CA ASP A 246 -13.15 6.55 -1.77
C ASP A 246 -12.93 8.07 -1.68
N PRO A 247 -12.08 8.63 -2.56
CA PRO A 247 -11.64 10.03 -2.46
C PRO A 247 -12.78 11.05 -2.35
N VAL A 248 -13.91 10.84 -3.05
CA VAL A 248 -15.09 11.74 -2.99
C VAL A 248 -15.64 11.91 -1.58
N ASN A 249 -15.41 10.95 -0.68
CA ASN A 249 -15.86 10.95 0.71
C ASN A 249 -14.69 11.00 1.72
N GLN A 250 -13.46 11.24 1.28
CA GLN A 250 -12.25 11.21 2.14
C GLN A 250 -11.52 12.56 2.23
N TYR A 251 -12.21 13.70 2.05
CA TYR A 251 -11.55 15.02 2.06
C TYR A 251 -12.02 16.02 3.12
N MET A 252 -12.73 15.64 4.17
CA MET A 252 -13.16 16.55 5.26
C MET A 252 -12.03 17.01 6.22
N TYR A 253 -10.97 17.63 5.70
CA TYR A 253 -9.78 18.03 6.46
C TYR A 253 -10.00 19.18 7.45
N GLY A 254 -10.84 20.17 7.10
CA GLY A 254 -10.90 21.41 7.87
C GLY A 254 -11.37 21.20 9.31
N ASP A 255 -12.43 20.40 9.52
CA ASP A 255 -12.89 20.02 10.85
C ASP A 255 -11.84 19.26 11.64
N PHE A 256 -11.20 18.27 11.02
CA PHE A 256 -10.19 17.45 11.67
C PHE A 256 -8.99 18.29 12.13
N LEU A 257 -8.36 19.03 11.21
CA LEU A 257 -7.18 19.83 11.49
C LEU A 257 -7.45 20.92 12.54
N TYR A 258 -8.64 21.52 12.52
CA TYR A 258 -9.05 22.50 13.52
C TYR A 258 -9.24 21.87 14.91
N GLN A 259 -9.92 20.73 14.99
CA GLN A 259 -10.21 20.07 16.26
C GLN A 259 -8.95 19.55 16.97
N ILE A 260 -7.92 19.17 16.22
CA ILE A 260 -6.62 18.80 16.79
C ILE A 260 -5.67 19.99 17.01
N GLY A 261 -6.11 21.21 16.70
CA GLY A 261 -5.39 22.45 17.01
C GLY A 261 -4.24 22.80 16.05
N LEU A 262 -4.19 22.21 14.86
CA LEU A 262 -3.15 22.52 13.87
C LEU A 262 -3.47 23.76 13.02
N ILE A 263 -4.74 24.14 12.92
CA ILE A 263 -5.18 25.33 12.18
C ILE A 263 -6.22 26.14 12.96
N ASP A 264 -6.31 27.44 12.68
CA ASP A 264 -7.34 28.32 13.22
C ASP A 264 -8.63 28.35 12.37
N LEU A 265 -9.63 29.14 12.80
CA LEU A 265 -10.92 29.25 12.09
C LEU A 265 -10.81 29.86 10.68
N THR A 266 -9.87 30.78 10.46
CA THR A 266 -9.66 31.40 9.14
C THR A 266 -9.03 30.39 8.20
N GLN A 267 -8.03 29.66 8.67
CA GLN A 267 -7.36 28.60 7.94
C GLN A 267 -8.32 27.44 7.65
N LYS A 268 -9.17 27.07 8.62
CA LYS A 268 -10.23 26.07 8.43
C LYS A 268 -11.15 26.42 7.26
N ALA A 269 -11.63 27.66 7.19
CA ALA A 269 -12.52 28.08 6.12
C ALA A 269 -11.87 27.93 4.72
N TYR A 270 -10.56 28.19 4.62
CA TYR A 270 -9.81 27.93 3.40
C TYR A 270 -9.73 26.44 3.07
N VAL A 271 -9.37 25.60 4.06
CA VAL A 271 -9.28 24.15 3.87
C VAL A 271 -10.62 23.56 3.44
N ASP A 272 -11.73 23.95 4.09
CA ASP A 272 -13.09 23.51 3.75
C ASP A 272 -13.46 23.87 2.31
N LEU A 273 -13.08 25.07 1.85
CA LEU A 273 -13.29 25.49 0.46
C LEU A 273 -12.48 24.63 -0.51
N GLN A 274 -11.20 24.37 -0.24
CA GLN A 274 -10.37 23.51 -1.10
C GLN A 274 -10.95 22.10 -1.19
N THR A 275 -11.35 21.52 -0.05
CA THR A 275 -12.02 20.22 0.03
C THR A 275 -13.30 20.17 -0.79
N ALA A 276 -14.14 21.21 -0.71
CA ALA A 276 -15.38 21.27 -1.49
C ALA A 276 -15.10 21.32 -2.99
N LEU A 277 -14.07 22.07 -3.41
CA LEU A 277 -13.62 22.12 -4.80
C LEU A 277 -13.06 20.77 -5.29
N MET A 278 -12.31 20.06 -4.44
CA MET A 278 -11.84 18.70 -4.74
C MET A 278 -13.02 17.76 -4.97
N ARG A 279 -13.99 17.72 -4.04
CA ARG A 279 -15.20 16.88 -4.18
C ARG A 279 -15.95 17.21 -5.46
N TYR A 280 -16.17 18.50 -5.73
CA TYR A 280 -16.85 18.94 -6.95
C TYR A 280 -16.10 18.47 -8.21
N ALA A 281 -14.78 18.65 -8.28
CA ALA A 281 -13.98 18.18 -9.41
C ALA A 281 -14.09 16.65 -9.61
N ILE A 282 -14.08 15.86 -8.52
CA ILE A 282 -14.29 14.41 -8.56
C ILE A 282 -15.67 14.06 -9.14
N GLU A 283 -16.73 14.73 -8.69
CA GLU A 283 -18.09 14.52 -9.18
C GLU A 283 -18.25 14.89 -10.66
N GLN A 284 -17.45 15.83 -11.17
CA GLN A 284 -17.40 16.18 -12.60
C GLN A 284 -16.46 15.26 -13.42
N GLY A 285 -15.84 14.25 -12.80
CA GLY A 285 -14.86 13.38 -13.47
C GLY A 285 -13.51 14.05 -13.77
N GLN A 286 -13.23 15.21 -13.17
CA GLN A 286 -12.00 15.98 -13.30
C GLN A 286 -10.94 15.50 -12.30
N TYR A 287 -10.58 14.22 -12.37
CA TYR A 287 -9.74 13.55 -11.38
C TYR A 287 -8.34 14.17 -11.22
N ILE A 288 -7.72 14.58 -12.33
CA ILE A 288 -6.39 15.21 -12.31
C ILE A 288 -6.47 16.59 -11.62
N ASP A 289 -7.53 17.35 -11.83
CA ASP A 289 -7.68 18.67 -11.21
C ASP A 289 -7.97 18.53 -9.71
N ALA A 290 -8.79 17.54 -9.32
CA ALA A 290 -8.95 17.17 -7.92
C ALA A 290 -7.61 16.78 -7.26
N PHE A 291 -6.76 16.01 -7.95
CA PHE A 291 -5.42 15.68 -7.46
C PHE A 291 -4.54 16.91 -7.26
N ARG A 292 -4.53 17.85 -8.20
CA ARG A 292 -3.75 19.09 -8.08
C ARG A 292 -4.19 19.94 -6.88
N LEU A 293 -5.48 19.97 -6.58
CA LEU A 293 -6.00 20.66 -5.39
C LEU A 293 -5.56 19.96 -4.10
N PHE A 294 -5.64 18.63 -4.06
CA PHE A 294 -5.13 17.84 -2.94
C PHE A 294 -3.62 18.04 -2.72
N ASP A 295 -2.85 17.98 -3.80
CA ASP A 295 -1.40 18.19 -3.78
C ASP A 295 -1.04 19.57 -3.23
N ALA A 296 -1.65 20.63 -3.76
CA ALA A 296 -1.38 21.99 -3.28
C ALA A 296 -1.81 22.20 -1.82
N LEU A 297 -2.84 21.49 -1.36
CA LEU A 297 -3.30 21.56 0.03
C LEU A 297 -2.34 20.84 0.98
N LEU A 298 -1.95 19.61 0.68
CA LEU A 298 -1.28 18.71 1.64
C LEU A 298 0.17 18.38 1.25
N ASN A 299 0.39 17.77 0.09
CA ASN A 299 1.68 17.20 -0.30
C ASN A 299 2.70 18.27 -0.75
N GLY A 300 2.35 19.03 -1.79
CA GLY A 300 3.18 20.05 -2.40
C GLY A 300 4.19 19.52 -3.42
N ASP A 301 3.90 18.40 -4.08
CA ASP A 301 4.79 17.72 -5.02
C ASP A 301 4.73 18.30 -6.44
N LEU A 302 3.57 18.80 -6.89
CA LEU A 302 3.38 19.35 -8.23
C LEU A 302 3.59 20.86 -8.35
N ILE A 303 3.82 21.52 -7.22
CA ILE A 303 3.92 22.98 -7.14
C ILE A 303 5.37 23.42 -6.90
N ASN A 304 5.74 24.58 -7.45
CA ASN A 304 7.07 25.18 -7.23
C ASN A 304 7.23 25.82 -5.84
N THR A 305 6.21 25.71 -5.00
CA THR A 305 6.13 26.26 -3.64
C THR A 305 5.84 25.14 -2.66
N THR A 306 5.87 25.43 -1.36
CA THR A 306 5.44 24.51 -0.32
C THR A 306 3.91 24.39 -0.26
N SER A 307 3.41 23.24 0.20
CA SER A 307 1.97 23.00 0.39
C SER A 307 1.37 23.97 1.41
N TYR A 308 0.06 24.18 1.32
CA TYR A 308 -0.66 24.99 2.30
C TYR A 308 -0.48 24.44 3.73
N PHE A 309 -0.62 23.11 3.90
CA PHE A 309 -0.43 22.44 5.18
C PHE A 309 0.93 22.76 5.80
N TYR A 310 2.02 22.63 5.04
CA TYR A 310 3.35 22.98 5.55
C TYR A 310 3.45 24.47 5.92
N ASN A 311 2.89 25.36 5.10
CA ASN A 311 2.98 26.81 5.33
C ASN A 311 2.26 27.26 6.60
N VAL A 312 1.17 26.61 6.98
CA VAL A 312 0.39 27.00 8.17
C VAL A 312 0.76 26.23 9.43
N THR A 313 1.32 25.03 9.31
CA THR A 313 1.67 24.18 10.47
C THR A 313 3.17 24.10 10.75
N GLY A 314 4.02 24.31 9.75
CA GLY A 314 5.46 24.01 9.80
C GLY A 314 5.81 22.51 9.79
N ILE A 315 4.81 21.62 9.74
CA ILE A 315 4.98 20.15 9.77
C ILE A 315 5.17 19.64 8.35
N LYS A 316 6.21 18.82 8.13
CA LYS A 316 6.44 18.11 6.86
C LYS A 316 5.82 16.71 6.89
N ASN A 317 5.83 16.07 8.06
CA ASN A 317 5.34 14.72 8.25
C ASN A 317 3.82 14.72 8.49
N TYR A 318 3.05 14.61 7.41
CA TYR A 318 1.61 14.40 7.47
C TYR A 318 1.23 12.92 7.71
N PHE A 319 2.18 12.03 7.94
CA PHE A 319 1.93 10.62 8.29
C PHE A 319 1.77 10.42 9.80
N ASN A 320 2.37 11.28 10.62
CA ASN A 320 2.20 11.25 12.07
C ASN A 320 2.40 12.64 12.66
N TYR A 321 1.30 13.29 13.05
CA TYR A 321 1.33 14.70 13.47
C TYR A 321 2.05 14.96 14.80
N LEU A 322 2.54 13.92 15.50
CA LEU A 322 3.43 14.08 16.65
C LEU A 322 4.87 14.42 16.24
N LEU A 323 5.21 14.22 14.96
CA LEU A 323 6.55 14.42 14.42
C LEU A 323 6.53 15.52 13.36
N THR A 324 7.55 16.37 13.34
CA THR A 324 7.70 17.40 12.30
C THR A 324 8.24 16.82 10.99
N ASP A 325 9.15 15.86 11.09
CA ASP A 325 9.80 15.17 9.97
C ASP A 325 9.55 13.66 10.08
N GLU A 326 9.67 12.94 8.96
CA GLU A 326 9.59 11.48 8.94
C GLU A 326 10.81 10.86 9.66
N PRO A 327 10.64 9.71 10.33
CA PRO A 327 11.75 8.99 10.94
C PRO A 327 12.81 8.59 9.89
N GLU A 328 14.09 8.87 10.17
CA GLU A 328 15.18 8.61 9.22
C GLU A 328 15.38 7.11 8.94
N ASP A 329 15.08 6.25 9.91
CA ASP A 329 15.24 4.80 9.86
C ASP A 329 14.37 4.14 8.78
N GLN A 330 13.24 4.76 8.45
CA GLN A 330 12.39 4.33 7.33
C GLN A 330 13.13 4.36 5.97
N GLY A 331 14.25 5.07 5.87
CA GLY A 331 15.10 5.10 4.68
C GLY A 331 16.38 4.29 4.72
N TYR A 332 16.70 3.60 5.82
CA TYR A 332 17.99 2.91 5.95
C TYR A 332 18.15 1.72 5.01
N PHE A 333 17.05 1.12 4.56
CA PHE A 333 17.10 -0.04 3.69
C PHE A 333 17.50 0.27 2.25
N VAL A 334 17.32 1.50 1.75
CA VAL A 334 17.59 1.82 0.34
C VAL A 334 19.06 1.63 -0.02
N PRO A 335 20.04 2.22 0.71
CA PRO A 335 21.44 1.98 0.41
C PRO A 335 21.83 0.50 0.52
N PHE A 336 21.19 -0.24 1.45
CA PHE A 336 21.41 -1.66 1.64
C PHE A 336 20.97 -2.47 0.42
N VAL A 337 19.69 -2.38 0.02
CA VAL A 337 19.16 -3.21 -1.08
C VAL A 337 19.72 -2.83 -2.45
N THR A 338 20.37 -1.67 -2.58
CA THR A 338 20.94 -1.17 -3.84
C THR A 338 22.44 -1.41 -4.00
N ARG A 339 23.11 -1.96 -2.98
CA ARG A 339 24.53 -2.36 -3.07
C ARG A 339 24.68 -3.57 -4.00
N ALA A 340 25.79 -3.64 -4.75
CA ALA A 340 26.00 -4.67 -5.79
C ALA A 340 25.86 -6.11 -5.26
N ASP A 341 26.54 -6.43 -4.15
CA ASP A 341 26.44 -7.74 -3.49
C ASP A 341 25.00 -8.09 -3.06
N ARG A 342 24.25 -7.10 -2.56
CA ARG A 342 22.85 -7.30 -2.16
C ARG A 342 21.96 -7.52 -3.37
N ARG A 343 22.15 -6.75 -4.45
CA ARG A 343 21.43 -6.91 -5.71
C ARG A 343 21.63 -8.29 -6.33
N LYS A 344 22.85 -8.80 -6.25
CA LYS A 344 23.20 -10.17 -6.66
C LYS A 344 22.48 -11.21 -5.79
N GLN A 345 22.49 -11.03 -4.48
CA GLN A 345 21.85 -11.94 -3.53
C GLN A 345 20.33 -12.02 -3.67
N ILE A 346 19.67 -10.91 -4.03
CA ILE A 346 18.21 -10.85 -4.22
C ILE A 346 17.81 -10.95 -5.69
N HIS A 347 18.74 -11.35 -6.56
CA HIS A 347 18.51 -11.65 -7.98
C HIS A 347 17.89 -10.52 -8.81
N VAL A 348 18.20 -9.26 -8.48
CA VAL A 348 17.71 -8.08 -9.23
C VAL A 348 18.71 -7.58 -10.27
N GLY A 349 19.96 -8.07 -10.22
CA GLY A 349 20.98 -7.73 -11.20
C GLY A 349 21.16 -6.22 -11.38
N ASN A 350 21.39 -5.79 -12.62
CA ASN A 350 21.61 -4.39 -12.95
C ASN A 350 20.33 -3.52 -13.09
N ILE A 351 19.15 -3.98 -12.63
CA ILE A 351 17.92 -3.17 -12.64
C ILE A 351 17.95 -2.04 -11.59
N SER A 352 17.83 -0.79 -12.02
CA SER A 352 17.91 0.38 -11.13
C SER A 352 16.67 0.54 -10.23
N TYR A 353 16.88 0.41 -8.92
CA TYR A 353 15.83 0.57 -7.91
C TYR A 353 15.16 1.94 -7.95
N GLY A 354 13.84 1.97 -8.07
CA GLY A 354 13.00 3.17 -8.01
C GLY A 354 13.11 4.09 -9.24
N SER A 355 13.86 3.69 -10.28
CA SER A 355 14.13 4.55 -11.44
C SER A 355 12.88 4.87 -12.28
N GLN A 356 11.82 4.08 -12.16
CA GLN A 356 10.55 4.25 -12.87
C GLN A 356 9.37 4.60 -11.93
N SER A 357 9.59 4.71 -10.61
CA SER A 357 8.54 4.95 -9.62
C SER A 357 7.77 6.26 -9.88
N ASP A 358 8.46 7.37 -10.17
CA ASP A 358 7.82 8.64 -10.55
C ASP A 358 6.95 8.52 -11.82
N THR A 359 7.33 7.62 -12.73
CA THR A 359 6.54 7.37 -13.94
C THR A 359 5.28 6.61 -13.59
N VAL A 360 5.35 5.61 -12.71
CA VAL A 360 4.16 4.88 -12.21
C VAL A 360 3.15 5.86 -11.63
N GLU A 361 3.61 6.78 -10.78
CA GLU A 361 2.75 7.80 -10.18
C GLU A 361 2.07 8.66 -11.25
N LYS A 362 2.85 9.22 -12.20
CA LYS A 362 2.32 10.02 -13.30
C LYS A 362 1.27 9.29 -14.13
N MET A 363 1.50 8.01 -14.41
CA MET A 363 0.60 7.20 -15.22
C MET A 363 -0.71 6.87 -14.51
N LEU A 364 -0.73 6.91 -13.18
CA LEU A 364 -1.89 6.69 -12.34
C LEU A 364 -2.55 7.97 -11.82
N LEU A 365 -2.07 9.17 -12.17
CA LEU A 365 -2.66 10.44 -11.70
C LEU A 365 -4.17 10.54 -11.91
N ASN A 366 -4.68 10.06 -13.04
CA ASN A 366 -6.11 10.07 -13.33
C ASN A 366 -6.91 9.04 -12.51
N ASP A 367 -6.24 8.04 -11.94
CA ASP A 367 -6.82 6.99 -11.10
C ASP A 367 -6.87 7.39 -9.61
N VAL A 368 -5.97 8.26 -9.15
CA VAL A 368 -5.84 8.64 -7.73
C VAL A 368 -7.16 9.09 -7.11
N MET A 369 -7.95 9.86 -7.86
CA MET A 369 -9.19 10.44 -7.36
C MET A 369 -10.45 9.61 -7.67
N GLN A 370 -10.29 8.40 -8.23
CA GLN A 370 -11.39 7.48 -8.49
C GLN A 370 -11.70 6.61 -7.27
N SER A 371 -12.96 6.18 -7.14
CA SER A 371 -13.43 5.35 -6.02
C SER A 371 -13.27 3.85 -6.26
N MET A 372 -12.79 3.14 -5.23
CA MET A 372 -12.74 1.68 -5.14
C MET A 372 -13.70 1.13 -4.07
N ALA A 373 -14.53 1.97 -3.45
CA ALA A 373 -15.51 1.57 -2.43
C ALA A 373 -16.44 0.45 -2.91
N TRP A 374 -16.86 0.50 -4.17
CA TRP A 374 -17.74 -0.52 -4.75
C TRP A 374 -17.08 -1.90 -4.82
N LYS A 375 -15.76 -1.98 -5.02
CA LYS A 375 -15.01 -3.25 -4.98
C LYS A 375 -14.93 -3.77 -3.54
N VAL A 376 -14.79 -2.89 -2.54
CA VAL A 376 -14.88 -3.27 -1.12
C VAL A 376 -16.25 -3.85 -0.78
N ALA A 377 -17.32 -3.18 -1.20
CA ALA A 377 -18.69 -3.66 -1.01
C ALA A 377 -18.91 -5.03 -1.69
N ALA A 378 -18.44 -5.20 -2.92
CA ALA A 378 -18.54 -6.47 -3.66
C ALA A 378 -17.85 -7.62 -2.93
N ILE A 379 -16.65 -7.40 -2.41
CA ILE A 379 -15.89 -8.40 -1.64
C ILE A 379 -16.58 -8.75 -0.31
N ALA A 380 -17.09 -7.74 0.41
CA ALA A 380 -17.83 -7.97 1.64
C ALA A 380 -19.14 -8.75 1.39
N ASN A 381 -19.87 -8.42 0.32
CA ASN A 381 -21.09 -9.12 -0.10
C ASN A 381 -20.82 -10.56 -0.57
N ALA A 382 -19.62 -10.84 -1.08
CA ALA A 382 -19.18 -12.18 -1.43
C ALA A 382 -18.73 -13.01 -0.21
N ASN A 383 -18.96 -12.53 1.02
CA ASN A 383 -18.63 -13.16 2.30
C ASN A 383 -17.13 -13.38 2.55
N TYR A 384 -16.26 -12.65 1.84
CA TYR A 384 -14.86 -12.56 2.24
C TYR A 384 -14.71 -11.67 3.48
N SER A 385 -13.65 -11.92 4.24
CA SER A 385 -13.30 -11.12 5.40
C SER A 385 -12.69 -9.80 4.96
N VAL A 386 -13.09 -8.69 5.59
CA VAL A 386 -12.59 -7.35 5.30
C VAL A 386 -12.21 -6.67 6.60
N MET A 387 -10.97 -6.17 6.70
CA MET A 387 -10.56 -5.29 7.78
C MET A 387 -10.16 -3.93 7.21
N ILE A 388 -10.81 -2.88 7.69
CA ILE A 388 -10.38 -1.50 7.48
C ILE A 388 -9.84 -1.01 8.82
N TYR A 389 -8.60 -0.55 8.84
CA TYR A 389 -7.98 -0.02 10.05
C TYR A 389 -7.28 1.30 9.79
N ASN A 390 -7.22 2.16 10.82
CA ASN A 390 -6.54 3.44 10.75
C ASN A 390 -5.70 3.70 12.00
N GLY A 391 -4.55 4.33 11.79
CA GLY A 391 -3.82 5.04 12.83
C GLY A 391 -4.57 6.28 13.28
N HIS A 392 -4.57 6.53 14.58
CA HIS A 392 -5.23 7.70 15.16
C HIS A 392 -4.52 9.03 14.84
N LEU A 393 -3.23 8.98 14.50
CA LEU A 393 -2.35 10.14 14.34
C LEU A 393 -2.06 10.49 12.86
N ASP A 394 -2.66 9.76 11.92
CA ASP A 394 -2.50 10.02 10.49
C ASP A 394 -3.22 11.31 10.08
N ILE A 395 -2.60 12.13 9.23
CA ILE A 395 -3.25 13.27 8.58
C ILE A 395 -3.70 12.91 7.18
N ILE A 396 -2.83 12.34 6.34
CA ILE A 396 -3.13 12.16 4.91
C ILE A 396 -4.36 11.29 4.67
N ILE A 397 -4.60 10.28 5.52
CA ILE A 397 -5.79 9.43 5.47
C ILE A 397 -6.37 9.31 6.88
N ALA A 398 -6.58 10.48 7.48
CA ALA A 398 -7.05 10.62 8.86
C ALA A 398 -8.32 9.81 9.14
N LEU A 399 -8.40 9.31 10.39
CA LEU A 399 -9.52 8.48 10.85
C LEU A 399 -10.91 9.06 10.51
N PRO A 400 -11.22 10.37 10.72
CA PRO A 400 -12.53 10.92 10.37
C PRO A 400 -12.87 10.81 8.88
N LEU A 401 -11.87 10.91 8.01
CA LEU A 401 -12.03 10.75 6.55
C LEU A 401 -12.41 9.30 6.22
N THR A 402 -11.76 8.34 6.89
CA THR A 402 -12.10 6.92 6.74
C THR A 402 -13.49 6.61 7.27
N MET A 403 -13.87 7.18 8.43
CA MET A 403 -15.22 7.00 8.98
C MET A 403 -16.31 7.57 8.06
N GLU A 404 -16.05 8.68 7.38
CA GLU A 404 -17.00 9.30 6.46
C GLU A 404 -17.33 8.36 5.29
N TRP A 405 -16.35 7.90 4.53
CA TRP A 405 -16.67 7.01 3.40
C TRP A 405 -17.24 5.66 3.83
N ILE A 406 -16.81 5.12 4.98
CA ILE A 406 -17.41 3.90 5.55
C ILE A 406 -18.90 4.12 5.85
N SER A 407 -19.28 5.32 6.30
CA SER A 407 -20.68 5.66 6.55
C SER A 407 -21.53 5.72 5.27
N GLN A 408 -20.90 6.05 4.13
CA GLN A 408 -21.51 6.07 2.80
C GLN A 408 -21.51 4.69 2.12
N LEU A 409 -20.72 3.74 2.60
CA LEU A 409 -20.59 2.40 2.00
C LEU A 409 -21.89 1.59 2.17
N THR A 410 -22.51 1.26 1.03
CA THR A 410 -23.72 0.41 0.99
C THR A 410 -23.36 -1.03 0.64
N TRP A 411 -23.63 -1.96 1.56
CA TRP A 411 -23.39 -3.40 1.43
C TRP A 411 -24.26 -4.18 2.44
N MET A 412 -24.26 -5.51 2.40
CA MET A 412 -25.15 -6.36 3.21
C MET A 412 -25.06 -6.14 4.73
N GLY A 413 -23.92 -5.67 5.24
CA GLY A 413 -23.71 -5.42 6.67
C GLY A 413 -23.73 -3.94 7.06
N THR A 414 -24.19 -3.02 6.20
CA THR A 414 -24.21 -1.58 6.47
C THR A 414 -24.96 -1.24 7.77
N ASP A 415 -26.18 -1.76 7.93
CA ASP A 415 -27.01 -1.45 9.11
C ASP A 415 -26.44 -2.08 10.39
N GLU A 416 -25.92 -3.30 10.29
CA GLU A 416 -25.24 -3.98 11.39
C GLU A 416 -24.01 -3.17 11.85
N LEU A 417 -23.14 -2.74 10.92
CA LEU A 417 -21.94 -1.97 11.25
C LEU A 417 -22.28 -0.61 11.88
N ARG A 418 -23.33 0.06 11.37
CA ARG A 418 -23.80 1.34 11.92
C ARG A 418 -24.23 1.19 13.38
N GLN A 419 -25.00 0.15 13.66
CA GLN A 419 -25.53 -0.14 15.00
C GLN A 419 -24.53 -0.85 15.92
N ALA A 420 -23.47 -1.45 15.36
CA ALA A 420 -22.49 -2.21 16.11
C ALA A 420 -21.83 -1.35 17.21
N PRO A 421 -21.77 -1.84 18.45
CA PRO A 421 -21.10 -1.14 19.53
C PRO A 421 -19.60 -1.06 19.23
N ARG A 422 -19.02 0.11 19.48
CA ARG A 422 -17.57 0.30 19.44
C ARG A 422 -16.96 -0.28 20.70
N LYS A 423 -16.19 -1.36 20.57
CA LYS A 423 -15.52 -2.03 21.69
C LYS A 423 -14.16 -1.42 21.93
N VAL A 424 -13.81 -1.22 23.20
CA VAL A 424 -12.47 -0.86 23.64
C VAL A 424 -11.63 -2.13 23.68
N TRP A 425 -10.38 -2.06 23.20
CA TRP A 425 -9.50 -3.22 23.14
C TRP A 425 -8.10 -2.90 23.68
N LYS A 426 -7.57 -3.84 24.49
CA LYS A 426 -6.19 -3.90 24.97
C LYS A 426 -5.54 -5.18 24.42
N VAL A 427 -4.24 -5.14 24.15
CA VAL A 427 -3.51 -6.34 23.69
C VAL A 427 -3.58 -7.43 24.77
N ALA A 428 -3.19 -7.10 26.00
CA ALA A 428 -3.45 -7.92 27.19
C ALA A 428 -4.36 -7.17 28.17
N ASP A 429 -5.24 -7.89 28.88
CA ASP A 429 -6.16 -7.27 29.85
C ASP A 429 -5.43 -6.53 30.98
N THR A 430 -4.21 -6.97 31.30
CA THR A 430 -3.29 -6.37 32.28
C THR A 430 -2.56 -5.14 31.76
N ASP A 431 -2.59 -4.85 30.46
CA ASP A 431 -1.91 -3.68 29.92
C ASP A 431 -2.52 -2.41 30.51
N PRO A 432 -1.69 -1.42 30.91
CA PRO A 432 -2.22 -0.16 31.43
C PRO A 432 -2.94 0.65 30.34
N GLU A 433 -2.47 0.54 29.09
CA GLU A 433 -2.94 1.35 27.97
C GLU A 433 -3.98 0.63 27.10
N ILE A 434 -4.91 1.42 26.56
CA ILE A 434 -5.82 0.98 25.49
C ILE A 434 -5.03 0.93 24.17
N ALA A 435 -5.10 -0.21 23.48
CA ALA A 435 -4.47 -0.39 22.17
C ALA A 435 -5.31 0.24 21.06
N GLY A 436 -6.64 0.15 21.16
CA GLY A 436 -7.51 0.69 20.14
C GLY A 436 -8.99 0.44 20.38
N TYR A 437 -9.75 0.59 19.30
CA TYR A 437 -11.19 0.42 19.29
C TYR A 437 -11.61 -0.36 18.05
N VAL A 438 -12.60 -1.24 18.20
CA VAL A 438 -13.05 -2.11 17.10
C VAL A 438 -14.57 -2.14 17.04
N LYS A 439 -15.13 -2.00 15.84
CA LYS A 439 -16.47 -2.44 15.50
C LYS A 439 -16.38 -3.66 14.60
N THR A 440 -17.30 -4.60 14.77
CA THR A 440 -17.43 -5.75 13.87
C THR A 440 -18.85 -5.85 13.32
N ALA A 441 -18.97 -6.39 12.11
CA ALA A 441 -20.24 -6.66 11.44
C ALA A 441 -20.14 -7.92 10.55
N ASN A 442 -21.27 -8.35 10.00
CA ASN A 442 -21.44 -9.53 9.16
C ASN A 442 -20.84 -10.78 9.82
N ASN A 443 -21.29 -11.10 11.04
CA ASN A 443 -20.78 -12.24 11.82
C ASN A 443 -19.25 -12.22 11.99
N ASN A 444 -18.68 -11.05 12.32
CA ASN A 444 -17.23 -10.81 12.43
C ASN A 444 -16.42 -11.00 11.14
N ARG A 445 -17.06 -10.94 9.97
CA ARG A 445 -16.32 -10.89 8.69
C ARG A 445 -15.86 -9.47 8.34
N PHE A 446 -16.48 -8.43 8.88
CA PHE A 446 -16.06 -7.05 8.66
C PHE A 446 -15.54 -6.44 9.97
N PHE A 447 -14.29 -5.96 9.96
CA PHE A 447 -13.65 -5.26 11.07
C PHE A 447 -13.41 -3.80 10.68
N LEU A 448 -13.83 -2.88 11.53
CA LEU A 448 -13.48 -1.46 11.45
C LEU A 448 -12.71 -1.10 12.72
N ALA A 449 -11.42 -0.83 12.59
CA ALA A 449 -10.52 -0.67 13.72
C ALA A 449 -9.81 0.69 13.73
N THR A 450 -9.54 1.19 14.92
CA THR A 450 -8.67 2.34 15.16
C THR A 450 -7.55 1.91 16.10
N ILE A 451 -6.30 2.18 15.75
CA ILE A 451 -5.15 1.91 16.60
C ILE A 451 -4.68 3.24 17.21
N ARG A 452 -4.65 3.30 18.55
CA ARG A 452 -4.17 4.50 19.26
C ARG A 452 -2.65 4.61 19.11
N ASN A 453 -2.14 5.85 19.16
CA ASN A 453 -0.71 6.15 19.14
C ASN A 453 0.03 5.63 17.89
N ALA A 454 -0.70 5.46 16.79
CA ALA A 454 -0.16 5.14 15.47
C ALA A 454 -0.54 6.22 14.47
N GLY A 455 0.38 6.60 13.61
CA GLY A 455 0.15 7.36 12.38
C GLY A 455 -0.16 6.44 11.21
N HIS A 456 0.22 6.87 10.01
CA HIS A 456 -0.08 6.21 8.74
C HIS A 456 0.45 4.78 8.64
N MET A 457 1.73 4.58 9.03
CA MET A 457 2.37 3.26 9.06
C MET A 457 2.07 2.58 10.40
N VAL A 458 0.84 2.12 10.59
CA VAL A 458 0.41 1.51 11.85
C VAL A 458 1.31 0.37 12.35
N PRO A 459 1.78 -0.57 11.50
CA PRO A 459 2.67 -1.62 11.98
C PRO A 459 4.07 -1.11 12.38
N TYR A 460 4.52 0.04 11.86
CA TYR A 460 5.75 0.69 12.30
C TYR A 460 5.58 1.33 13.68
N ASP A 461 4.52 2.13 13.88
CA ASP A 461 4.32 2.88 15.13
C ASP A 461 3.84 2.00 16.30
N GLN A 462 2.99 1.00 16.01
CA GLN A 462 2.36 0.13 17.03
C GLN A 462 2.42 -1.36 16.63
N PRO A 463 3.63 -1.94 16.48
CA PRO A 463 3.80 -3.30 15.95
C PRO A 463 3.09 -4.37 16.78
N ARG A 464 3.13 -4.26 18.12
CA ARG A 464 2.48 -5.22 19.02
C ARG A 464 0.96 -5.18 18.90
N ALA A 465 0.38 -3.98 18.86
CA ALA A 465 -1.05 -3.81 18.71
C ALA A 465 -1.50 -4.31 17.34
N MET A 466 -0.83 -3.89 16.27
CA MET A 466 -1.23 -4.28 14.92
C MET A 466 -1.19 -5.81 14.72
N LEU A 467 -0.16 -6.49 15.25
CA LEU A 467 -0.08 -7.96 15.18
C LEU A 467 -1.22 -8.65 15.96
N ASP A 468 -1.57 -8.18 17.15
CA ASP A 468 -2.67 -8.75 17.94
C ASP A 468 -4.03 -8.51 17.25
N LEU A 469 -4.25 -7.32 16.67
CA LEU A 469 -5.45 -7.02 15.89
C LEU A 469 -5.59 -7.96 14.70
N LEU A 470 -4.51 -8.17 13.93
CA LEU A 470 -4.48 -9.11 12.82
C LEU A 470 -4.80 -10.54 13.27
N GLN A 471 -4.21 -10.98 14.38
CA GLN A 471 -4.48 -12.32 14.94
C GLN A 471 -5.95 -12.48 15.32
N ARG A 472 -6.57 -11.47 15.94
CA ARG A 472 -8.01 -11.48 16.26
C ARG A 472 -8.87 -11.49 15.02
N PHE A 473 -8.51 -10.70 14.01
CA PHE A 473 -9.20 -10.69 12.72
C PHE A 473 -9.19 -12.09 12.10
N LEU A 474 -8.03 -12.75 12.02
CA LEU A 474 -7.91 -14.09 11.43
C LEU A 474 -8.61 -15.17 12.26
N ALA A 475 -8.49 -15.12 13.59
CA ALA A 475 -9.12 -16.08 14.49
C ALA A 475 -10.66 -15.99 14.52
N ALA A 476 -11.21 -14.82 14.20
CA ALA A 476 -12.64 -14.60 14.10
C ALA A 476 -13.26 -15.17 12.81
N GLN A 477 -12.44 -15.59 11.84
CA GLN A 477 -12.97 -16.06 10.56
C GLN A 477 -13.49 -17.49 10.65
N PRO A 478 -14.63 -17.79 10.00
CA PRO A 478 -15.14 -19.16 9.92
C PRO A 478 -14.10 -20.08 9.26
N LYS A 479 -13.86 -21.22 9.88
CA LYS A 479 -12.90 -22.23 9.43
C LYS A 479 -13.34 -22.92 8.15
#